data_AF-A0A2E8FHV7-F1
#
_entry.id   AF-A0A2E8FHV7-F1
#
_cell.length_a   1.000
_cell.length_b   1.000
_cell.length_c   1.000
_cell.angle_alpha   90.00
_cell.angle_beta   90.00
_cell.angle_gamma   90.00
#
_symmetry.space_group_name_H-M   'P 1'
#
loop_
_entity.id
_entity.type
_entity.pdbx_description
1 polymer ?
#
loop_
_entity_poly.entity_id
_entity_poly.type
_entity_poly.pdbx_seq_one_letter_code
_entity_poly.pdbx_strand_id
1 'polypeptide(L)'
;MCRLRPRVRLVGSAILVLLVFSVSTTTSLWAQKADDKTGKEEKTLSSLKDGWPIHVTYYPSRLKKNSAVVVLLHMRGGNRLVWTRKGGMAEMLQNQGFAVIAVDLRKHGQSKLTAVPATSGKKKKSRKGAASNLTRFDYNLMAFSDMEAIKKFIYTEHQAQKLNMRKLAVVGAGMSAPVAVAFAFNDWLKKPHPDAPTLSARTPRGQDVQALVLLSPESNVPGLTTNRALKFLKKRTAFLVCVGNRNARKPLAEANKVYNQLKPIADDPQLRRNWLNPFPVQLQGTDLLGKRIGIEKVVQGFLKKYVSDLKSPWRSRRSKAAG
;
A
#
# COMPACT_ATOMS: atom_id res chain seq x y z
N MET A 1 68.99 79.49 4.05
CA MET A 1 68.50 79.51 2.65
C MET A 1 67.58 78.32 2.41
N CYS A 2 66.41 78.61 1.80
CA CYS A 2 65.46 77.76 1.08
C CYS A 2 64.98 76.38 1.58
N ARG A 3 63.64 76.28 1.59
CA ARG A 3 62.74 75.12 1.69
C ARG A 3 63.00 74.07 0.59
N LEU A 4 62.61 72.81 0.83
CA LEU A 4 61.46 72.13 0.19
C LEU A 4 61.39 70.61 0.54
N ARG A 5 60.19 70.16 0.92
CA ARG A 5 59.68 68.76 0.97
C ARG A 5 59.42 68.25 -0.49
N PRO A 6 59.09 66.97 -0.83
CA PRO A 6 58.27 66.00 -0.07
C PRO A 6 58.44 64.45 -0.31
N ARG A 7 57.63 63.68 0.45
CA ARG A 7 56.94 62.36 0.23
C ARG A 7 57.56 61.31 -0.73
N VAL A 8 57.58 60.00 -0.45
CA VAL A 8 56.43 59.05 -0.37
C VAL A 8 56.95 57.69 0.18
N ARG A 9 56.05 56.95 0.84
CA ARG A 9 56.19 55.63 1.48
C ARG A 9 56.58 54.49 0.52
N LEU A 10 57.34 53.50 1.01
CA LEU A 10 57.34 52.15 0.46
C LEU A 10 57.14 51.10 1.56
N VAL A 11 56.37 50.08 1.18
CA VAL A 11 55.89 48.91 1.92
C VAL A 11 56.87 47.76 1.72
N GLY A 12 57.02 46.85 2.69
CA GLY A 12 57.80 45.62 2.50
C GLY A 12 57.77 44.68 3.70
N SER A 13 56.79 43.78 3.68
CA SER A 13 56.48 42.68 4.61
C SER A 13 57.66 41.84 5.14
N ALA A 14 57.62 41.52 6.44
CA ALA A 14 58.40 40.46 7.07
C ALA A 14 57.57 39.15 7.16
N ILE A 15 58.16 38.04 6.72
CA ILE A 15 57.59 36.69 6.80
C ILE A 15 58.04 36.06 8.13
N LEU A 16 57.09 35.73 9.00
CA LEU A 16 57.31 34.93 10.20
C LEU A 16 56.59 33.58 10.01
N VAL A 17 57.36 32.51 9.85
CA VAL A 17 56.85 31.14 9.79
C VAL A 17 56.66 30.62 11.21
N LEU A 18 55.39 30.47 11.63
CA LEU A 18 54.99 29.87 12.89
C LEU A 18 54.49 28.44 12.63
N LEU A 19 55.25 27.46 13.11
CA LEU A 19 54.97 26.03 13.01
C LEU A 19 53.99 25.65 14.12
N VAL A 20 52.70 25.55 13.80
CA VAL A 20 51.66 25.08 14.72
C VAL A 20 51.49 23.58 14.55
N PHE A 21 51.86 22.81 15.58
CA PHE A 21 51.50 21.41 15.73
C PHE A 21 50.00 21.31 16.06
N SER A 22 49.18 20.97 15.06
CA SER A 22 47.77 20.63 15.26
C SER A 22 47.64 19.14 15.60
N VAL A 23 47.50 18.85 16.89
CA VAL A 23 47.05 17.53 17.37
C VAL A 23 45.60 17.34 16.92
N SER A 24 45.42 16.63 15.81
CA SER A 24 44.10 16.24 15.32
C SER A 24 43.62 15.05 16.14
N THR A 25 42.75 15.30 17.11
CA THR A 25 41.94 14.25 17.73
C THR A 25 41.01 13.69 16.66
N THR A 26 41.34 12.53 16.11
CA THR A 26 40.45 11.75 15.26
C THR A 26 39.29 11.24 16.12
N THR A 27 38.25 12.06 16.27
CA THR A 27 36.92 11.51 16.54
C THR A 27 36.58 10.69 15.31
N SER A 28 36.66 9.38 15.44
CA SER A 28 36.05 8.44 14.51
C SER A 28 34.54 8.65 14.57
N LEU A 29 34.07 9.68 13.86
CA LEU A 29 32.73 9.82 13.36
C LEU A 29 32.47 8.54 12.56
N TRP A 30 31.82 7.58 13.19
CA TRP A 30 31.03 6.60 12.48
C TRP A 30 29.97 7.37 11.71
N ALA A 31 30.34 7.85 10.53
CA ALA A 31 29.42 8.10 9.46
C ALA A 31 28.75 6.74 9.21
N GLN A 32 27.65 6.49 9.92
CA GLN A 32 26.67 5.50 9.51
C GLN A 32 26.30 5.89 8.09
N LYS A 33 26.89 5.15 7.13
CA LYS A 33 26.51 5.17 5.73
C LYS A 33 25.00 5.02 5.74
N ALA A 34 24.29 6.10 5.44
CA ALA A 34 22.84 6.05 5.30
C ALA A 34 22.55 4.96 4.28
N ASP A 35 21.93 3.88 4.74
CA ASP A 35 21.55 2.76 3.89
C ASP A 35 20.49 3.28 2.90
N ASP A 36 20.95 3.73 1.73
CA ASP A 36 20.14 4.30 0.64
C ASP A 36 19.37 3.21 -0.12
N LYS A 37 19.06 2.09 0.54
CA LYS A 37 18.04 1.14 0.13
C LYS A 37 16.95 1.19 1.18
N THR A 38 15.80 1.75 0.82
CA THR A 38 14.55 1.49 1.54
C THR A 38 14.25 -0.01 1.44
N GLY A 39 14.86 -0.81 2.30
CA GLY A 39 14.69 -2.24 2.39
C GLY A 39 13.24 -2.61 2.68
N LYS A 40 12.88 -3.86 2.42
CA LYS A 40 11.58 -4.41 2.80
C LYS A 40 11.62 -4.96 4.23
N GLU A 41 10.53 -4.82 4.95
CA GLU A 41 10.37 -5.30 6.32
C GLU A 41 9.32 -6.41 6.36
N GLU A 42 9.65 -7.53 6.99
CA GLU A 42 8.65 -8.57 7.29
C GLU A 42 7.99 -8.27 8.62
N LYS A 43 6.66 -8.31 8.68
CA LYS A 43 5.88 -8.06 9.91
C LYS A 43 4.76 -9.08 10.06
N THR A 44 4.40 -9.35 11.30
CA THR A 44 3.19 -10.10 11.65
C THR A 44 2.25 -9.17 12.41
N LEU A 45 1.08 -8.92 11.84
CA LEU A 45 0.01 -8.15 12.46
C LEU A 45 -0.97 -9.10 13.14
N SER A 46 -1.62 -8.62 14.19
CA SER A 46 -2.67 -9.37 14.89
C SER A 46 -4.04 -8.89 14.41
N SER A 47 -4.84 -9.79 13.82
CA SER A 47 -6.22 -9.51 13.41
C SER A 47 -7.03 -8.98 14.61
N LEU A 48 -7.79 -7.89 14.41
CA LEU A 48 -8.33 -7.11 15.52
C LEU A 48 -9.38 -7.83 16.38
N LYS A 49 -10.08 -8.84 15.85
CA LYS A 49 -11.19 -9.52 16.55
C LYS A 49 -10.78 -10.85 17.15
N ASP A 50 -9.90 -11.59 16.49
CA ASP A 50 -9.59 -12.98 16.84
C ASP A 50 -8.08 -13.23 17.02
N GLY A 51 -7.25 -12.20 16.90
CA GLY A 51 -5.81 -12.30 17.09
C GLY A 51 -5.09 -13.13 16.02
N TRP A 52 -5.76 -13.50 14.93
CA TRP A 52 -5.18 -14.30 13.86
C TRP A 52 -3.92 -13.62 13.29
N PRO A 53 -2.79 -14.35 13.11
CA PRO A 53 -1.56 -13.77 12.60
C PRO A 53 -1.68 -13.45 11.10
N ILE A 54 -1.46 -12.19 10.76
CA ILE A 54 -1.48 -11.65 9.39
C ILE A 54 -0.06 -11.22 9.01
N HIS A 55 0.62 -12.04 8.22
CA HIS A 55 1.96 -11.77 7.71
C HIS A 55 1.93 -10.80 6.54
N VAL A 56 2.80 -9.79 6.60
CA VAL A 56 2.95 -8.78 5.56
C VAL A 56 4.42 -8.53 5.27
N THR A 57 4.71 -8.18 4.01
CA THR A 57 5.97 -7.57 3.60
C THR A 57 5.71 -6.10 3.31
N TYR A 58 6.35 -5.21 4.07
CA TYR A 58 6.22 -3.77 3.96
C TYR A 58 7.41 -3.15 3.20
N TYR A 59 7.11 -2.33 2.21
CA TYR A 59 8.06 -1.55 1.43
C TYR A 59 7.83 -0.08 1.75
N PRO A 60 8.66 0.55 2.59
CA PRO A 60 8.54 1.97 2.92
C PRO A 60 8.86 2.83 1.69
N SER A 61 8.24 4.00 1.63
CA SER A 61 8.50 4.99 0.58
C SER A 61 9.46 6.07 1.04
N ARG A 62 10.30 6.52 0.11
CA ARG A 62 11.18 7.68 0.29
C ARG A 62 10.41 9.00 0.34
N LEU A 63 9.16 9.04 -0.14
CA LEU A 63 8.34 10.25 -0.18
C LEU A 63 7.68 10.61 1.17
N LYS A 64 7.85 9.77 2.20
CA LYS A 64 7.36 10.03 3.57
C LYS A 64 5.88 10.46 3.56
N LYS A 65 5.54 11.58 4.22
CA LYS A 65 4.18 12.14 4.34
C LYS A 65 3.45 12.39 3.01
N ASN A 66 4.16 12.41 1.88
CA ASN A 66 3.56 12.60 0.55
C ASN A 66 3.25 11.27 -0.15
N SER A 67 3.79 10.15 0.34
CA SER A 67 3.63 8.83 -0.27
C SER A 67 2.19 8.35 -0.21
N ALA A 68 1.66 7.93 -1.36
CA ALA A 68 0.50 7.05 -1.41
C ALA A 68 0.83 5.66 -0.84
N VAL A 69 -0.20 4.90 -0.48
CA VAL A 69 -0.09 3.54 0.07
C VAL A 69 -0.86 2.56 -0.79
N VAL A 70 -0.26 1.41 -1.08
CA VAL A 70 -0.90 0.33 -1.84
C VAL A 70 -0.86 -0.97 -1.04
N VAL A 71 -2.02 -1.57 -0.80
CA VAL A 71 -2.14 -2.90 -0.21
C VAL A 71 -2.36 -3.93 -1.33
N LEU A 72 -1.54 -4.97 -1.38
CA LEU A 72 -1.57 -6.02 -2.41
C LEU A 72 -2.08 -7.34 -1.82
N LEU A 73 -3.24 -7.81 -2.30
CA LEU A 73 -3.91 -9.02 -1.83
C LEU A 73 -3.90 -10.11 -2.92
N HIS A 74 -3.24 -11.23 -2.63
CA HIS A 74 -3.15 -12.37 -3.55
C HIS A 74 -4.51 -13.05 -3.79
N MET A 75 -4.60 -13.92 -4.79
CA MET A 75 -5.80 -14.74 -5.04
C MET A 75 -5.83 -16.02 -4.18
N ARG A 76 -6.92 -16.78 -4.26
CA ARG A 76 -7.14 -18.03 -3.52
C ARG A 76 -5.96 -18.99 -3.69
N GLY A 77 -5.50 -19.59 -2.59
CA GLY A 77 -4.37 -20.53 -2.61
C GLY A 77 -3.01 -19.87 -2.87
N GLY A 78 -2.99 -18.57 -3.18
CA GLY A 78 -1.77 -17.79 -3.34
C GLY A 78 -1.13 -17.39 -2.01
N ASN A 79 -0.12 -16.54 -2.13
CA ASN A 79 0.59 -15.90 -1.02
C ASN A 79 1.21 -14.58 -1.51
N ARG A 80 1.66 -13.75 -0.58
CA ARG A 80 2.20 -12.41 -0.82
C ARG A 80 3.46 -12.41 -1.67
N LEU A 81 4.20 -13.53 -1.74
CA LEU A 81 5.45 -13.60 -2.50
C LEU A 81 5.25 -13.46 -4.01
N VAL A 82 4.03 -13.64 -4.52
CA VAL A 82 3.69 -13.34 -5.91
C VAL A 82 3.95 -11.87 -6.27
N TRP A 83 3.84 -10.96 -5.29
CA TRP A 83 4.06 -9.53 -5.45
C TRP A 83 5.52 -9.11 -5.28
N THR A 84 6.28 -9.88 -4.49
CA THR A 84 7.60 -9.50 -3.96
C THR A 84 8.77 -10.12 -4.72
N ARG A 85 8.53 -10.67 -5.91
CA ARG A 85 9.61 -11.13 -6.79
C ARG A 85 10.51 -9.95 -7.16
N LYS A 86 11.79 -10.20 -7.42
CA LYS A 86 12.72 -9.17 -7.91
C LYS A 86 12.18 -8.55 -9.20
N GLY A 87 12.08 -7.22 -9.24
CA GLY A 87 11.45 -6.47 -10.34
C GLY A 87 9.92 -6.65 -10.43
N GLY A 88 9.30 -7.27 -9.43
CA GLY A 88 7.85 -7.49 -9.35
C GLY A 88 7.09 -6.21 -9.00
N MET A 89 5.76 -6.31 -8.94
CA MET A 89 4.88 -5.16 -8.74
C MET A 89 5.17 -4.39 -7.44
N ALA A 90 5.56 -5.05 -6.35
CA ALA A 90 5.86 -4.37 -5.10
C ALA A 90 7.08 -3.44 -5.22
N GLU A 91 8.21 -3.95 -5.74
CA GLU A 91 9.42 -3.15 -5.99
C GLU A 91 9.17 -2.08 -7.04
N MET A 92 8.44 -2.39 -8.12
CA MET A 92 8.07 -1.42 -9.14
C MET A 92 7.29 -0.24 -8.54
N LEU A 93 6.26 -0.50 -7.72
CA LEU A 93 5.50 0.56 -7.08
C LEU A 93 6.33 1.32 -6.04
N GLN A 94 7.18 0.64 -5.26
CA GLN A 94 8.08 1.31 -4.31
C GLN A 94 9.01 2.30 -5.02
N ASN A 95 9.61 1.90 -6.15
CA ASN A 95 10.48 2.73 -6.98
C ASN A 95 9.74 3.95 -7.56
N GLN A 96 8.41 3.91 -7.62
CA GLN A 96 7.56 5.02 -8.04
C GLN A 96 7.08 5.89 -6.87
N GLY A 97 7.63 5.66 -5.67
CA GLY A 97 7.35 6.46 -4.48
C GLY A 97 6.12 6.04 -3.70
N PHE A 98 5.54 4.86 -3.96
CA PHE A 98 4.49 4.29 -3.13
C PHE A 98 5.07 3.57 -1.91
N ALA A 99 4.36 3.63 -0.79
CA ALA A 99 4.53 2.68 0.29
C ALA A 99 3.68 1.45 -0.06
N VAL A 100 4.24 0.24 0.02
CA VAL A 100 3.56 -0.98 -0.44
C VAL A 100 3.48 -2.01 0.67
N ILE A 101 2.32 -2.65 0.83
CA ILE A 101 2.10 -3.71 1.81
C ILE A 101 1.59 -4.94 1.05
N ALA A 102 2.44 -5.95 0.89
CA ALA A 102 2.03 -7.25 0.35
C ALA A 102 1.55 -8.14 1.49
N VAL A 103 0.36 -8.73 1.36
CA VAL A 103 -0.34 -9.37 2.48
C VAL A 103 -0.61 -10.83 2.20
N ASP A 104 -0.32 -11.69 3.18
CA ASP A 104 -0.94 -13.01 3.28
C ASP A 104 -2.24 -12.88 4.09
N LEU A 105 -3.39 -13.07 3.45
CA LEU A 105 -4.66 -13.11 4.18
C LEU A 105 -4.72 -14.37 5.06
N ARG A 106 -5.60 -14.39 6.06
CA ARG A 106 -5.76 -15.56 6.93
C ARG A 106 -5.87 -16.87 6.14
N LYS A 107 -5.26 -17.92 6.69
CA LYS A 107 -5.15 -19.26 6.10
C LYS A 107 -4.32 -19.34 4.81
N HIS A 108 -3.69 -18.26 4.35
CA HIS A 108 -2.82 -18.23 3.18
C HIS A 108 -1.37 -17.96 3.56
N GLY A 109 -0.44 -18.31 2.66
CA GLY A 109 1.00 -18.12 2.84
C GLY A 109 1.47 -18.47 4.26
N GLN A 110 2.08 -17.49 4.94
CA GLN A 110 2.53 -17.60 6.32
C GLN A 110 1.47 -17.22 7.37
N SER A 111 0.34 -16.62 6.96
CA SER A 111 -0.82 -16.31 7.82
C SER A 111 -1.66 -17.55 8.15
N LYS A 112 -1.01 -18.65 8.50
CA LYS A 112 -1.62 -19.89 8.96
C LYS A 112 -1.27 -20.07 10.42
N LEU A 113 -2.20 -20.58 11.22
CA LEU A 113 -1.84 -21.05 12.55
C LEU A 113 -0.82 -22.17 12.39
N THR A 114 0.41 -21.93 12.85
CA THR A 114 1.40 -23.00 13.01
C THR A 114 0.82 -24.00 14.00
N ALA A 115 0.91 -25.29 13.68
CA ALA A 115 0.57 -26.31 14.67
C ALA A 115 1.41 -26.05 15.93
N VAL A 116 0.75 -25.89 17.07
CA VAL A 116 1.40 -25.96 18.39
C VAL A 116 2.25 -27.24 18.38
N PRO A 117 3.52 -27.22 18.85
CA PRO A 117 4.29 -28.45 19.01
C PRO A 117 3.44 -29.41 19.84
N ALA A 118 3.10 -30.56 19.28
CA ALA A 118 2.34 -31.56 20.00
C ALA A 118 3.18 -32.05 21.18
N THR A 119 2.90 -31.56 22.39
CA THR A 119 3.10 -32.38 23.57
C THR A 119 2.25 -33.64 23.35
N SER A 120 2.89 -34.80 23.35
CA SER A 120 2.36 -36.14 23.05
C SER A 120 2.25 -36.55 21.56
N GLY A 121 3.33 -37.16 21.05
CA GLY A 121 3.34 -38.54 20.56
C GLY A 121 2.49 -38.97 19.35
N LYS A 122 1.62 -38.14 18.77
CA LYS A 122 0.89 -38.51 17.55
C LYS A 122 1.37 -37.68 16.37
N LYS A 123 2.17 -38.31 15.49
CA LYS A 123 2.51 -37.81 14.14
C LYS A 123 1.22 -37.49 13.39
N LYS A 124 0.75 -36.24 13.45
CA LYS A 124 -0.26 -35.73 12.50
C LYS A 124 0.41 -35.72 11.14
N LYS A 125 0.02 -36.66 10.26
CA LYS A 125 0.32 -36.60 8.83
C LYS A 125 0.06 -35.16 8.37
N SER A 126 1.11 -34.46 7.96
CA SER A 126 0.94 -33.13 7.40
C SER A 126 0.08 -33.32 6.15
N ARG A 127 -1.14 -32.78 6.17
CA ARG A 127 -1.97 -32.73 4.96
C ARG A 127 -1.31 -31.74 4.01
N LYS A 128 -0.32 -32.24 3.26
CA LYS A 128 0.23 -31.62 2.07
C LYS A 128 -0.98 -31.35 1.16
N GLY A 129 -1.33 -30.08 0.96
CA GLY A 129 -2.33 -29.67 -0.04
C GLY A 129 -3.79 -29.54 0.41
N ALA A 130 -4.11 -29.35 1.70
CA ALA A 130 -5.44 -28.83 2.03
C ALA A 130 -5.53 -27.38 1.54
N ALA A 131 -6.14 -27.18 0.36
CA ALA A 131 -6.75 -25.90 0.03
C ALA A 131 -7.50 -25.46 1.29
N SER A 132 -7.12 -24.32 1.87
CA SER A 132 -7.74 -23.88 3.11
C SER A 132 -9.24 -23.73 2.82
N ASN A 133 -10.07 -24.61 3.37
CA ASN A 133 -11.53 -24.50 3.25
C ASN A 133 -11.92 -23.19 3.92
N LEU A 134 -12.00 -22.12 3.12
CA LEU A 134 -12.40 -20.81 3.56
C LEU A 134 -13.90 -20.84 3.79
N THR A 135 -14.28 -20.62 5.03
CA THR A 135 -15.67 -20.50 5.44
C THR A 135 -16.17 -19.08 5.18
N ARG A 136 -17.49 -18.91 5.23
CA ARG A 136 -18.13 -17.58 5.26
C ARG A 136 -17.55 -16.68 6.36
N PHE A 137 -17.25 -17.26 7.52
CA PHE A 137 -16.69 -16.52 8.65
C PHE A 137 -15.28 -16.00 8.35
N ASP A 138 -14.45 -16.82 7.68
CA ASP A 138 -13.10 -16.41 7.28
C ASP A 138 -13.13 -15.17 6.38
N TYR A 139 -13.97 -15.16 5.34
CA TYR A 139 -14.06 -13.98 4.47
C TYR A 139 -14.52 -12.73 5.21
N ASN A 140 -15.52 -12.86 6.10
CA ASN A 140 -15.99 -11.75 6.90
C ASN A 140 -14.86 -11.19 7.77
N LEU A 141 -14.08 -12.05 8.41
CA LEU A 141 -12.95 -11.60 9.21
C LEU A 141 -11.78 -11.08 8.38
N MET A 142 -11.55 -11.58 7.15
CA MET A 142 -10.61 -10.94 6.22
C MET A 142 -10.99 -9.47 5.98
N ALA A 143 -12.25 -9.21 5.62
CA ALA A 143 -12.69 -7.86 5.27
C ALA A 143 -12.78 -6.91 6.47
N PHE A 144 -13.22 -7.41 7.62
CA PHE A 144 -13.59 -6.57 8.77
C PHE A 144 -12.65 -6.70 9.98
N SER A 145 -11.62 -7.54 9.91
CA SER A 145 -10.65 -7.74 10.99
C SER A 145 -9.20 -7.71 10.50
N ASP A 146 -8.84 -8.55 9.52
CA ASP A 146 -7.48 -8.59 8.98
C ASP A 146 -7.13 -7.27 8.30
N MET A 147 -8.03 -6.78 7.43
CA MET A 147 -7.85 -5.48 6.76
C MET A 147 -7.87 -4.29 7.72
N GLU A 148 -8.57 -4.40 8.86
CA GLU A 148 -8.52 -3.36 9.90
C GLU A 148 -7.20 -3.40 10.68
N ALA A 149 -6.60 -4.58 10.88
CA ALA A 149 -5.25 -4.69 11.45
C ALA A 149 -4.20 -4.07 10.51
N ILE A 150 -4.32 -4.32 9.20
CA ILE A 150 -3.50 -3.67 8.18
C ILE A 150 -3.71 -2.15 8.21
N LYS A 151 -4.98 -1.70 8.32
CA LYS A 151 -5.30 -0.29 8.45
C LYS A 151 -4.69 0.33 9.71
N LYS A 152 -4.68 -0.38 10.84
CA LYS A 152 -4.03 0.06 12.08
C LYS A 152 -2.52 0.21 11.90
N PHE A 153 -1.86 -0.71 11.20
CA PHE A 153 -0.46 -0.56 10.83
C PHE A 153 -0.21 0.67 9.95
N ILE A 154 -1.03 0.89 8.91
CA ILE A 154 -0.97 2.09 8.06
C ILE A 154 -1.16 3.35 8.90
N TYR A 155 -2.07 3.35 9.86
CA TYR A 155 -2.26 4.47 10.79
C TYR A 155 -0.99 4.77 11.59
N THR A 156 -0.31 3.75 12.12
CA THR A 156 0.97 3.93 12.84
C THR A 156 2.03 4.56 11.94
N GLU A 157 2.24 4.04 10.74
CA GLU A 157 3.22 4.60 9.79
C GLU A 157 2.82 6.00 9.31
N HIS A 158 1.53 6.26 9.16
CA HIS A 158 1.00 7.58 8.84
C HIS A 158 1.31 8.60 9.94
N GLN A 159 1.08 8.23 11.20
CA GLN A 159 1.38 9.06 12.36
C GLN A 159 2.88 9.30 12.53
N ALA A 160 3.71 8.33 12.14
CA ALA A 160 5.16 8.49 12.02
C ALA A 160 5.58 9.30 10.78
N GLN A 161 4.64 9.90 10.05
CA GLN A 161 4.86 10.69 8.84
C GLN A 161 5.60 9.96 7.72
N LYS A 162 5.57 8.62 7.71
CA LYS A 162 6.21 7.80 6.68
C LYS A 162 5.34 7.58 5.44
N LEU A 163 4.04 7.87 5.53
CA LEU A 163 3.09 7.75 4.44
C LEU A 163 1.85 8.65 4.62
N ASN A 164 1.03 8.75 3.58
CA ASN A 164 -0.27 9.41 3.62
C ASN A 164 -1.42 8.40 3.53
N MET A 165 -2.04 8.09 4.66
CA MET A 165 -3.18 7.17 4.74
C MET A 165 -4.38 7.64 3.90
N ARG A 166 -4.55 8.95 3.68
CA ARG A 166 -5.65 9.48 2.85
C ARG A 166 -5.52 9.10 1.37
N LYS A 167 -4.33 8.65 0.96
CA LYS A 167 -3.97 8.22 -0.38
C LYS A 167 -3.80 6.70 -0.40
N LEU A 168 -4.81 5.96 0.05
CA LEU A 168 -4.78 4.50 0.14
C LEU A 168 -5.45 3.86 -1.10
N ALA A 169 -4.82 2.81 -1.62
CA ALA A 169 -5.39 1.92 -2.61
C ALA A 169 -5.24 0.44 -2.21
N VAL A 170 -6.14 -0.39 -2.74
CA VAL A 170 -6.06 -1.86 -2.57
C VAL A 170 -6.11 -2.53 -3.93
N VAL A 171 -5.16 -3.42 -4.19
CA VAL A 171 -5.12 -4.32 -5.35
C VAL A 171 -5.55 -5.71 -4.87
N GLY A 172 -6.69 -6.20 -5.34
CA GLY A 172 -7.23 -7.51 -4.96
C GLY A 172 -7.40 -8.44 -6.15
N ALA A 173 -6.83 -9.65 -6.06
CA ALA A 173 -6.96 -10.67 -7.10
C ALA A 173 -7.98 -11.76 -6.74
N GLY A 174 -8.80 -12.19 -7.69
CA GLY A 174 -9.78 -13.29 -7.51
C GLY A 174 -10.68 -13.08 -6.30
N MET A 175 -10.67 -14.03 -5.35
CA MET A 175 -11.42 -13.96 -4.09
C MET A 175 -11.13 -12.74 -3.20
N SER A 176 -9.96 -12.10 -3.36
CA SER A 176 -9.59 -10.94 -2.55
C SER A 176 -10.24 -9.65 -3.05
N ALA A 177 -10.82 -9.65 -4.26
CA ALA A 177 -11.55 -8.50 -4.77
C ALA A 177 -12.81 -8.19 -3.94
N PRO A 178 -13.71 -9.15 -3.62
CA PRO A 178 -14.81 -8.92 -2.69
C PRO A 178 -14.37 -8.45 -1.30
N VAL A 179 -13.25 -8.97 -0.79
CA VAL A 179 -12.66 -8.55 0.50
C VAL A 179 -12.24 -7.07 0.44
N ALA A 180 -11.52 -6.67 -0.60
CA ALA A 180 -11.09 -5.29 -0.81
C ALA A 180 -12.27 -4.32 -0.95
N VAL A 181 -13.32 -4.72 -1.67
CA VAL A 181 -14.55 -3.93 -1.85
C VAL A 181 -15.30 -3.77 -0.52
N ALA A 182 -15.45 -4.84 0.26
CA ALA A 182 -16.12 -4.79 1.56
C ALA A 182 -15.34 -3.94 2.57
N PHE A 183 -14.01 -4.08 2.60
CA PHE A 183 -13.14 -3.23 3.42
C PHE A 183 -13.27 -1.75 3.05
N ALA A 184 -13.18 -1.41 1.76
CA ALA A 184 -13.34 -0.03 1.30
C ALA A 184 -14.71 0.54 1.66
N PHE A 185 -15.78 -0.26 1.54
CA PHE A 185 -17.11 0.16 1.96
C PHE A 185 -17.16 0.49 3.45
N ASN A 186 -16.64 -0.40 4.31
CA ASN A 186 -16.56 -0.16 5.75
C ASN A 186 -15.72 1.08 6.08
N ASP A 187 -14.60 1.26 5.38
CA ASP A 187 -13.73 2.42 5.53
C ASP A 187 -14.46 3.74 5.26
N TRP A 188 -15.26 3.79 4.19
CA TRP A 188 -16.02 4.99 3.84
C TRP A 188 -17.22 5.28 4.76
N LEU A 189 -17.74 4.26 5.45
CA LEU A 189 -18.82 4.43 6.43
C LEU A 189 -18.34 5.02 7.76
N LYS A 190 -17.02 5.01 8.04
CA LYS A 190 -16.47 5.59 9.27
C LYS A 190 -16.64 7.10 9.28
N LYS A 191 -17.54 7.58 10.14
CA LYS A 191 -17.72 9.02 10.40
C LYS A 191 -16.45 9.60 11.05
N PRO A 192 -16.06 10.85 10.73
CA PRO A 192 -15.00 11.57 11.44
C PRO A 192 -15.24 11.62 12.96
N HIS A 193 -14.18 11.90 13.73
CA HIS A 193 -14.30 12.18 15.16
C HIS A 193 -15.20 13.41 15.39
N PRO A 194 -16.02 13.45 16.45
CA PRO A 194 -16.80 14.62 16.82
C PRO A 194 -15.93 15.64 17.59
N ASP A 195 -14.76 15.98 17.06
CA ASP A 195 -13.72 16.80 17.73
C ASP A 195 -13.59 18.22 17.15
N ALA A 196 -14.56 18.65 16.35
CA ALA A 196 -14.66 19.99 15.78
C ALA A 196 -16.12 20.33 15.42
N PRO A 197 -16.49 21.64 15.42
CA PRO A 197 -17.85 22.08 15.15
C PRO A 197 -18.31 21.76 13.72
N THR A 198 -17.43 21.94 12.72
CA THR A 198 -17.76 21.68 11.31
C THR A 198 -17.26 20.32 10.83
N LEU A 199 -18.00 19.66 9.94
CA LEU A 199 -17.63 18.35 9.40
C LEU A 199 -16.28 18.36 8.66
N SER A 200 -15.91 19.47 8.02
CA SER A 200 -14.64 19.62 7.29
C SER A 200 -13.43 19.71 8.22
N ALA A 201 -13.59 20.32 9.40
CA ALA A 201 -12.55 20.51 10.40
C ALA A 201 -12.35 19.28 11.31
N ARG A 202 -13.31 18.35 11.34
CA ARG A 202 -13.25 17.11 12.12
C ARG A 202 -12.13 16.19 11.65
N THR A 203 -11.53 15.49 12.60
CA THR A 203 -10.46 14.52 12.33
C THR A 203 -11.03 13.27 11.66
N PRO A 204 -10.57 12.88 10.45
CA PRO A 204 -11.12 11.71 9.79
C PRO A 204 -10.71 10.40 10.45
N ARG A 205 -11.64 9.43 10.43
CA ARG A 205 -11.43 8.05 10.89
C ARG A 205 -11.38 7.01 9.76
N GLY A 206 -11.78 7.43 8.57
CA GLY A 206 -11.85 6.62 7.36
C GLY A 206 -11.98 7.47 6.13
N GLN A 207 -12.62 6.92 5.09
CA GLN A 207 -12.69 7.54 3.76
C GLN A 207 -11.29 7.72 3.16
N ASP A 208 -10.42 6.75 3.45
CA ASP A 208 -9.02 6.67 3.09
C ASP A 208 -8.82 5.95 1.77
N VAL A 209 -9.63 4.91 1.48
CA VAL A 209 -9.50 4.12 0.24
C VAL A 209 -10.01 4.91 -0.99
N GLN A 210 -9.07 5.38 -1.82
CA GLN A 210 -9.33 6.20 -3.01
C GLN A 210 -9.40 5.40 -4.30
N ALA A 211 -8.74 4.25 -4.35
CA ALA A 211 -8.74 3.41 -5.54
C ALA A 211 -8.75 1.92 -5.21
N LEU A 212 -9.43 1.16 -6.07
CA LEU A 212 -9.47 -0.29 -6.06
C LEU A 212 -9.07 -0.84 -7.43
N VAL A 213 -8.09 -1.74 -7.43
CA VAL A 213 -7.69 -2.50 -8.62
C VAL A 213 -8.09 -3.95 -8.41
N LEU A 214 -8.91 -4.50 -9.29
CA LEU A 214 -9.52 -5.81 -9.17
C LEU A 214 -9.02 -6.70 -10.30
N LEU A 215 -8.16 -7.67 -9.99
CA LEU A 215 -7.56 -8.59 -10.97
C LEU A 215 -8.38 -9.88 -11.05
N SER A 216 -9.01 -10.13 -12.21
CA SER A 216 -9.97 -11.21 -12.47
C SER A 216 -10.90 -11.46 -11.29
N PRO A 217 -11.69 -10.46 -10.88
CA PRO A 217 -12.44 -10.53 -9.63
C PRO A 217 -13.48 -11.64 -9.65
N GLU A 218 -13.62 -12.35 -8.53
CA GLU A 218 -14.88 -13.01 -8.21
C GLU A 218 -15.92 -11.93 -7.84
N SER A 219 -17.16 -12.01 -8.33
CA SER A 219 -18.17 -10.99 -7.99
C SER A 219 -18.62 -11.07 -6.52
N ASN A 220 -18.50 -12.25 -5.91
CA ASN A 220 -18.85 -12.51 -4.52
C ASN A 220 -18.06 -13.72 -4.02
N VAL A 221 -17.96 -13.83 -2.70
CA VAL A 221 -17.47 -15.02 -1.98
C VAL A 221 -18.48 -15.37 -0.88
N PRO A 222 -18.47 -16.60 -0.32
CA PRO A 222 -19.38 -16.99 0.75
C PRO A 222 -19.54 -15.93 1.85
N GLY A 223 -20.76 -15.39 1.96
CA GLY A 223 -21.14 -14.39 2.94
C GLY A 223 -20.51 -13.00 2.81
N LEU A 224 -19.90 -12.68 1.67
CA LEU A 224 -19.57 -11.31 1.28
C LEU A 224 -20.13 -11.02 -0.13
N THR A 225 -21.22 -10.25 -0.17
CA THR A 225 -21.79 -9.73 -1.42
C THR A 225 -21.27 -8.32 -1.68
N THR A 226 -20.98 -7.99 -2.95
CA THR A 226 -20.32 -6.72 -3.30
C THR A 226 -21.26 -5.68 -3.91
N ASN A 227 -22.45 -6.07 -4.38
CA ASN A 227 -23.35 -5.18 -5.14
C ASN A 227 -23.67 -3.86 -4.43
N ARG A 228 -24.08 -3.92 -3.15
CA ARG A 228 -24.38 -2.72 -2.36
C ARG A 228 -23.15 -1.83 -2.19
N ALA A 229 -22.01 -2.45 -1.87
CA ALA A 229 -20.74 -1.75 -1.69
C ALA A 229 -20.28 -1.08 -2.99
N LEU A 230 -20.30 -1.78 -4.12
CA LEU A 230 -19.92 -1.23 -5.43
C LEU A 230 -20.80 -0.03 -5.81
N LYS A 231 -22.13 -0.15 -5.67
CA LYS A 231 -23.05 0.96 -5.96
C LYS A 231 -22.79 2.18 -5.08
N PHE A 232 -22.44 1.99 -3.81
CA PHE A 232 -22.09 3.06 -2.90
C PHE A 232 -20.73 3.70 -3.25
N LEU A 233 -19.74 2.88 -3.59
CA LEU A 233 -18.36 3.30 -3.82
C LEU A 233 -18.12 3.91 -5.21
N LYS A 234 -18.93 3.61 -6.24
CA LYS A 234 -18.67 3.99 -7.65
C LYS A 234 -18.43 5.48 -7.92
N LYS A 235 -18.88 6.37 -7.02
CA LYS A 235 -18.65 7.84 -7.10
C LYS A 235 -17.62 8.35 -6.09
N ARG A 236 -17.13 7.49 -5.19
CA ARG A 236 -16.26 7.83 -4.04
C ARG A 236 -14.85 7.28 -4.19
N THR A 237 -14.72 6.15 -4.89
CA THR A 237 -13.48 5.40 -5.10
C THR A 237 -13.36 5.15 -6.60
N ALA A 238 -12.14 5.26 -7.14
CA ALA A 238 -11.84 4.88 -8.51
C ALA A 238 -11.68 3.35 -8.62
N PHE A 239 -12.10 2.76 -9.73
CA PHE A 239 -12.02 1.33 -9.97
C PHE A 239 -11.28 1.01 -11.27
N LEU A 240 -10.39 0.01 -11.21
CA LEU A 240 -9.81 -0.64 -12.38
C LEU A 240 -10.08 -2.14 -12.29
N VAL A 241 -10.87 -2.69 -13.20
CA VAL A 241 -11.11 -4.12 -13.32
C VAL A 241 -10.25 -4.65 -14.45
N CYS A 242 -9.35 -5.59 -14.16
CA CYS A 242 -8.49 -6.24 -15.16
C CYS A 242 -8.86 -7.71 -15.28
N VAL A 243 -8.84 -8.29 -16.49
CA VAL A 243 -9.17 -9.70 -16.69
C VAL A 243 -8.54 -10.26 -17.96
N GLY A 244 -8.06 -11.51 -17.96
CA GLY A 244 -7.71 -12.20 -19.20
C GLY A 244 -8.98 -12.69 -19.91
N ASN A 245 -9.17 -12.39 -21.19
CA ASN A 245 -10.41 -12.70 -21.93
C ASN A 245 -10.30 -13.83 -22.96
N ARG A 246 -9.10 -14.40 -23.19
CA ARG A 246 -8.95 -15.52 -24.14
C ARG A 246 -9.41 -16.82 -23.48
N ASN A 247 -10.38 -17.52 -24.09
CA ASN A 247 -10.97 -18.77 -23.59
C ASN A 247 -11.40 -18.71 -22.10
N ALA A 248 -11.81 -17.54 -21.63
CA ALA A 248 -12.05 -17.25 -20.22
C ALA A 248 -13.47 -16.76 -19.95
N ARG A 249 -14.48 -17.49 -20.45
CA ARG A 249 -15.90 -17.10 -20.37
C ARG A 249 -16.34 -16.74 -18.94
N LYS A 250 -16.03 -17.60 -17.96
CA LYS A 250 -16.42 -17.40 -16.56
C LYS A 250 -15.70 -16.20 -15.90
N PRO A 251 -14.36 -16.08 -15.92
CA PRO A 251 -13.68 -14.90 -15.40
C PRO A 251 -14.15 -13.58 -16.04
N LEU A 252 -14.36 -13.57 -17.36
CA LEU A 252 -14.86 -12.39 -18.07
C LEU A 252 -16.29 -12.02 -17.63
N ALA A 253 -17.17 -13.00 -17.47
CA ALA A 253 -18.53 -12.77 -16.98
C ALA A 253 -18.54 -12.17 -15.56
N GLU A 254 -17.70 -12.67 -14.66
CA GLU A 254 -17.57 -12.14 -13.29
C GLU A 254 -17.02 -10.70 -13.29
N ALA A 255 -15.98 -10.43 -14.10
CA ALA A 255 -15.42 -9.08 -14.27
C ALA A 255 -16.47 -8.10 -14.82
N ASN A 256 -17.25 -8.51 -15.83
CA ASN A 256 -18.34 -7.72 -16.37
C ASN A 256 -19.45 -7.48 -15.34
N LYS A 257 -19.80 -8.48 -14.55
CA LYS A 257 -20.80 -8.34 -13.47
C LYS A 257 -20.38 -7.30 -12.44
N VAL A 258 -19.10 -7.31 -12.02
CA VAL A 258 -18.54 -6.28 -11.13
C VAL A 258 -18.56 -4.91 -11.80
N TYR A 259 -18.04 -4.80 -13.03
CA TYR A 259 -17.95 -3.53 -13.75
C TYR A 259 -19.34 -2.90 -14.01
N ASN A 260 -20.35 -3.72 -14.31
CA ASN A 260 -21.71 -3.24 -14.52
C ASN A 260 -22.34 -2.59 -13.26
N GLN A 261 -21.93 -2.99 -12.05
CA GLN A 261 -22.37 -2.31 -10.81
C GLN A 261 -21.80 -0.89 -10.66
N LEU A 262 -20.75 -0.56 -11.43
CA LEU A 262 -20.08 0.73 -11.40
C LEU A 262 -20.69 1.75 -12.38
N LYS A 263 -21.68 1.35 -13.19
CA LYS A 263 -22.42 2.24 -14.09
C LYS A 263 -23.25 3.29 -13.33
N PRO A 264 -23.52 4.48 -13.90
CA PRO A 264 -23.05 4.95 -15.20
C PRO A 264 -21.55 5.25 -15.18
N ILE A 265 -20.91 5.07 -16.34
CA ILE A 265 -19.50 5.38 -16.55
C ILE A 265 -19.45 6.70 -17.32
N ALA A 266 -18.59 7.63 -16.90
CA ALA A 266 -18.43 8.89 -17.64
C ALA A 266 -17.85 8.60 -19.02
N ASP A 267 -18.42 9.22 -20.05
CA ASP A 267 -17.93 9.09 -21.43
C ASP A 267 -16.59 9.80 -21.59
N ASP A 268 -16.45 10.99 -20.99
CA ASP A 268 -15.19 11.72 -20.93
C ASP A 268 -14.10 10.93 -20.15
N PRO A 269 -13.01 10.51 -20.82
CA PRO A 269 -11.89 9.81 -20.19
C PRO A 269 -11.21 10.59 -19.05
N GLN A 270 -11.27 11.92 -19.05
CA GLN A 270 -10.70 12.74 -17.98
C GLN A 270 -11.52 12.62 -16.70
N LEU A 271 -12.85 12.60 -16.81
CA LEU A 271 -13.79 12.46 -15.69
C LEU A 271 -14.04 10.99 -15.30
N ARG A 272 -13.75 10.04 -16.19
CA ARG A 272 -13.90 8.61 -15.94
C ARG A 272 -13.05 8.16 -14.76
N ARG A 273 -13.66 7.46 -13.80
CA ARG A 273 -13.00 6.89 -12.61
C ARG A 273 -13.04 5.36 -12.57
N ASN A 274 -13.90 4.75 -13.38
CA ASN A 274 -14.19 3.33 -13.35
C ASN A 274 -13.85 2.74 -14.72
N TRP A 275 -13.00 1.71 -14.74
CA TRP A 275 -12.43 1.15 -15.96
C TRP A 275 -12.53 -0.38 -15.97
N LEU A 276 -12.75 -0.95 -17.15
CA LEU A 276 -12.59 -2.36 -17.43
C LEU A 276 -11.50 -2.52 -18.50
N ASN A 277 -10.49 -3.32 -18.20
CA ASN A 277 -9.32 -3.53 -19.07
C ASN A 277 -9.11 -5.03 -19.30
N PRO A 278 -9.71 -5.61 -20.35
CA PRO A 278 -9.46 -7.00 -20.73
C PRO A 278 -8.08 -7.14 -21.40
N PHE A 279 -7.45 -8.30 -21.24
CA PHE A 279 -6.17 -8.66 -21.87
C PHE A 279 -6.37 -9.94 -22.71
N PRO A 280 -5.81 -10.04 -23.94
CA PRO A 280 -5.99 -11.16 -24.87
C PRO A 280 -5.21 -12.43 -24.47
N VAL A 281 -5.36 -12.86 -23.21
CA VAL A 281 -4.66 -14.00 -22.60
C VAL A 281 -5.62 -14.84 -21.77
N GLN A 282 -5.23 -16.10 -21.52
CA GLN A 282 -5.99 -17.02 -20.67
C GLN A 282 -5.73 -16.82 -19.16
N LEU A 283 -4.62 -16.15 -18.83
CA LEU A 283 -4.14 -15.92 -17.46
C LEU A 283 -5.15 -15.13 -16.63
N GLN A 284 -5.23 -15.43 -15.32
CA GLN A 284 -6.19 -14.82 -14.41
C GLN A 284 -5.53 -14.37 -13.11
N GLY A 285 -6.14 -13.39 -12.44
CA GLY A 285 -5.73 -12.96 -11.10
C GLY A 285 -4.27 -12.52 -11.08
N THR A 286 -3.48 -13.09 -10.18
CA THR A 286 -2.06 -12.76 -10.08
C THR A 286 -1.20 -13.41 -11.17
N ASP A 287 -1.73 -14.35 -11.96
CA ASP A 287 -0.97 -14.99 -13.05
C ASP A 287 -0.81 -14.06 -14.27
N LEU A 288 -1.56 -12.96 -14.29
CA LEU A 288 -1.38 -11.86 -15.25
C LEU A 288 -0.02 -11.15 -15.07
N LEU A 289 0.58 -11.25 -13.88
CA LEU A 289 1.80 -10.52 -13.49
C LEU A 289 3.07 -11.22 -13.98
N GLY A 290 4.09 -10.43 -14.31
CA GLY A 290 5.40 -10.87 -14.77
C GLY A 290 5.40 -11.41 -16.21
N LYS A 291 4.32 -11.21 -16.97
CA LYS A 291 4.12 -11.81 -18.30
C LYS A 291 4.39 -10.87 -19.45
N ARG A 292 4.85 -9.65 -19.16
CA ARG A 292 5.11 -8.59 -20.16
C ARG A 292 3.89 -8.27 -21.05
N ILE A 293 2.68 -8.49 -20.53
CA ILE A 293 1.41 -8.17 -21.19
C ILE A 293 0.92 -6.73 -20.91
N GLY A 294 1.74 -5.94 -20.20
CA GLY A 294 1.48 -4.53 -19.92
C GLY A 294 0.58 -4.23 -18.72
N ILE A 295 0.07 -5.24 -18.02
CA ILE A 295 -0.85 -5.03 -16.89
C ILE A 295 -0.22 -4.20 -15.76
N GLU A 296 1.07 -4.39 -15.48
CA GLU A 296 1.78 -3.64 -14.45
C GLU A 296 1.80 -2.14 -14.76
N LYS A 297 2.02 -1.77 -16.03
CA LYS A 297 2.00 -0.37 -16.48
C LYS A 297 0.60 0.23 -16.36
N VAL A 298 -0.44 -0.54 -16.74
CA VAL A 298 -1.84 -0.09 -16.61
C VAL A 298 -2.20 0.16 -15.14
N VAL A 299 -1.86 -0.79 -14.25
CA VAL A 299 -2.10 -0.66 -12.81
C VAL A 299 -1.31 0.50 -12.22
N GLN A 300 -0.03 0.65 -12.56
CA GLN A 300 0.81 1.76 -12.11
C GLN A 300 0.22 3.12 -12.54
N GLY A 301 -0.14 3.27 -13.82
CA GLY A 301 -0.72 4.52 -14.34
C GLY A 301 -2.03 4.89 -13.65
N PHE A 302 -2.89 3.89 -13.41
CA PHE A 302 -4.13 4.07 -12.67
C PHE A 302 -3.89 4.51 -11.21
N LEU A 303 -2.99 3.82 -10.49
CA LEU A 303 -2.65 4.17 -9.11
C LEU A 303 -1.98 5.56 -9.02
N LYS A 304 -1.16 5.92 -10.00
CA LYS A 304 -0.58 7.26 -10.09
C LYS A 304 -1.67 8.32 -10.17
N LYS A 305 -2.59 8.18 -11.14
CA LYS A 305 -3.67 9.15 -11.40
C LYS A 305 -4.62 9.33 -10.21
N TYR A 306 -5.10 8.24 -9.60
CA TYR A 306 -6.19 8.32 -8.61
C TYR A 306 -5.73 8.33 -7.15
N VAL A 307 -4.43 8.15 -6.90
CA VAL A 307 -3.91 7.99 -5.54
C VAL A 307 -2.67 8.83 -5.31
N SER A 308 -1.61 8.62 -6.11
CA SER A 308 -0.36 9.38 -5.95
C SER A 308 -0.57 10.88 -6.18
N ASP A 309 -1.15 11.21 -7.34
CA ASP A 309 -1.36 12.59 -7.81
C ASP A 309 -2.55 13.27 -7.11
N LEU A 310 -3.26 12.56 -6.22
CA LEU A 310 -4.37 13.12 -5.48
C LEU A 310 -3.89 14.31 -4.63
N LYS A 311 -4.52 15.47 -4.81
CA LYS A 311 -4.28 16.69 -4.02
C LYS A 311 -4.94 16.56 -2.65
N SER A 312 -4.36 15.72 -1.79
CA SER A 312 -4.80 15.56 -0.41
C SER A 312 -3.59 15.66 0.53
N PRO A 313 -3.47 16.74 1.32
CA PRO A 313 -2.33 16.92 2.20
C PRO A 313 -2.35 15.89 3.32
N TRP A 314 -1.18 15.61 3.87
CA TRP A 314 -1.08 14.85 5.11
C TRP A 314 -1.75 15.64 6.24
N ARG A 315 -2.58 14.98 7.04
CA ARG A 315 -3.12 15.52 8.28
C ARG A 315 -3.22 14.41 9.31
N SER A 316 -2.96 14.74 10.58
CA SER A 316 -3.08 13.77 11.66
C SER A 316 -4.46 13.12 11.67
N ARG A 317 -4.47 11.83 12.03
CA ARG A 317 -5.66 11.03 12.32
C ARG A 317 -5.96 10.90 13.83
N ARG A 318 -5.17 11.57 14.70
CA ARG A 318 -5.43 11.59 16.14
C ARG A 318 -6.54 12.59 16.44
N SER A 319 -7.54 12.13 17.18
CA SER A 319 -8.61 13.00 17.70
C SER A 319 -8.00 14.16 18.48
N LYS A 320 -8.47 15.38 18.22
CA LYS A 320 -8.05 16.58 18.96
C LYS A 320 -8.59 16.60 20.39
N ALA A 321 -9.69 15.88 20.64
CA ALA A 321 -10.32 15.79 21.95
C ALA A 321 -9.65 14.75 22.89
N ALA A 322 -8.62 14.04 22.43
CA ALA A 322 -7.93 12.99 23.18
C ALA A 322 -6.46 13.35 23.47
N GLY A 323 -6.14 14.64 23.45
CA GLY A 323 -4.83 15.21 23.77
C GLY A 323 -4.89 16.08 25.01
#